data_AF-A0A821ZS62-F1
#
_entry.id   AF-A0A821ZS62-F1
#
_cell.length_a   1.000
_cell.length_b   1.000
_cell.length_c   1.000
_cell.angle_alpha   90.00
_cell.angle_beta   90.00
_cell.angle_gamma   90.00
#
_symmetry.space_group_name_H-M   'P 1'
#
loop_
_entity.id
_entity.type
_entity.pdbx_description
1 polymer ?
#
loop_
_entity_poly.entity_id
_entity_poly.type
_entity_poly.pdbx_seq_one_letter_code
_entity_poly.pdbx_strand_id
1 'polypeptide(L)'
;QHGYVDNNNLQSPSSNMIITTNQHGLNDKQLQLLNRGPTYIPLCQIKALRTEIQTKIEDQFRYLFSNSTPSDLQQQRALYEKNLIQTIRSSLKKNNLILRRLSMAYELLSSNEGQKHKVKVPSIYFLPDVSEEDVLSLVSFITSKYSTTWNIGQLINKILRPFVDKTLKSTTYRDEMDFIQKLNHYVSTKRRLQSTTLFCSIKITNFYTLDTHQNVIDTVGYFLEDHLGHGKKLQQLTIMTIKNLLHLFFFNNIFCYKEQIYTFTKGSPNTMPLTETLSNIYLYVWQKKILNRVKENNELFGRYKDEIFFTWNKSNALTLETFLQKEIREKYINVRFQYSIGTNVEFLNAYVENRDGQLYTRVFHQPTTIHRYTLPYVIGHSKVSHSDWLRYALIRAVCYCSSVEDFRQERIYLELTYLSNGYSLLFVESHIRHFFEYFHMANMRYSNSQTDYDNFRQYWFNFMTMQHELTDELKKFEDNAQLIHLKYFYEFGPRCQFDQQFSELWSEYFKSHPILSKDKMKLLLTTQHCYTLNSLLGMEK
;
A
#
# COMPACT_ATOMS: atom_id res chain seq x y z
N GLN A 1 55.20 42.85 32.38
CA GLN A 1 54.77 43.78 33.45
C GLN A 1 53.81 44.75 32.78
N HIS A 2 52.53 44.91 33.06
CA HIS A 2 51.49 44.44 33.98
C HIS A 2 50.18 44.59 33.17
N GLY A 3 49.03 43.95 33.40
CA GLY A 3 48.51 43.13 34.48
C GLY A 3 47.02 42.88 34.15
N TYR A 4 46.54 41.72 34.59
CA TYR A 4 45.12 41.37 34.72
C TYR A 4 44.40 42.33 35.69
N VAL A 5 43.10 42.60 35.47
CA VAL A 5 41.96 42.33 36.38
C VAL A 5 40.70 43.10 35.94
N ASP A 6 39.63 42.33 35.76
CA ASP A 6 38.18 42.51 35.96
C ASP A 6 37.47 43.85 35.69
N ASN A 7 36.37 43.72 34.93
CA ASN A 7 35.08 44.12 35.47
C ASN A 7 33.95 43.20 34.98
N ASN A 8 33.44 42.44 35.94
CA ASN A 8 32.13 41.82 35.95
C ASN A 8 31.04 42.84 35.59
N ASN A 9 30.20 42.53 34.60
CA ASN A 9 28.77 42.85 34.55
C ASN A 9 28.18 42.45 33.20
N LEU A 10 27.78 41.20 33.07
CA LEU A 10 26.70 40.81 32.17
C LEU A 10 25.79 39.87 32.93
N GLN A 11 24.73 40.47 33.46
CA GLN A 11 23.64 39.81 34.15
C GLN A 11 23.09 38.67 33.27
N SER A 12 23.02 37.48 33.87
CA SER A 12 22.26 36.36 33.37
C SER A 12 20.76 36.71 33.36
N PRO A 13 20.07 36.65 32.21
CA PRO A 13 18.62 36.69 32.21
C PRO A 13 18.09 35.31 32.63
N SER A 14 17.79 35.21 33.93
CA SER A 14 16.68 34.45 34.52
C SER A 14 16.46 33.01 34.06
N SER A 15 16.89 32.11 34.94
CA SER A 15 16.41 30.74 35.17
C SER A 15 14.89 30.68 35.40
N ASN A 16 14.07 30.84 34.34
CA ASN A 16 12.61 30.76 34.43
C ASN A 16 11.99 29.98 33.25
N MET A 17 12.44 28.74 33.03
CA MET A 17 11.64 27.81 32.22
C MET A 17 11.77 26.33 32.59
N ILE A 18 11.99 25.99 33.87
CA ILE A 18 11.87 24.61 34.36
C ILE A 18 11.34 24.60 35.80
N ILE A 19 10.11 25.02 36.04
CA ILE A 19 9.36 24.61 37.24
C ILE A 19 7.88 24.50 36.88
N THR A 20 7.49 23.40 36.22
CA THR A 20 6.16 22.75 36.34
C THR A 20 6.16 21.44 35.54
N THR A 21 6.94 20.45 35.95
CA THR A 21 6.78 19.05 35.46
C THR A 21 6.97 17.99 36.56
N ASN A 22 6.88 18.35 37.85
CA ASN A 22 6.85 17.39 38.96
C ASN A 22 5.50 16.66 39.12
N GLN A 23 4.84 16.31 38.00
CA GLN A 23 3.67 15.43 38.00
C GLN A 23 3.86 14.19 37.12
N HIS A 24 4.97 14.07 36.40
CA HIS A 24 5.27 12.86 35.64
C HIS A 24 6.26 12.01 36.42
N GLY A 25 5.88 10.78 36.77
CA GLY A 25 6.70 9.82 37.54
C GLY A 25 7.93 9.27 36.80
N LEU A 26 8.58 10.09 35.96
CA LEU A 26 9.75 9.75 35.17
C LEU A 26 11.02 9.93 36.01
N ASN A 27 11.98 9.02 35.87
CA ASN A 27 13.27 9.10 36.57
C ASN A 27 14.28 10.00 35.84
N ASP A 28 15.36 10.36 36.54
CA ASP A 28 16.41 11.25 36.00
C ASP A 28 17.07 10.71 34.72
N LYS A 29 17.17 9.38 34.54
CA LYS A 29 17.70 8.77 33.32
C LYS A 29 16.72 8.91 32.14
N GLN A 30 15.42 8.80 32.38
CA GLN A 30 14.36 8.99 31.37
C GLN A 30 14.23 10.47 30.99
N LEU A 31 14.29 11.37 31.98
CA LEU A 31 14.36 12.80 31.76
C LEU A 31 15.65 13.17 31.01
N GLN A 32 16.79 12.57 31.36
CA GLN A 32 18.01 12.73 30.59
C GLN A 32 17.91 12.15 29.19
N LEU A 33 17.24 11.02 28.93
CA LEU A 33 17.07 10.50 27.57
C LEU A 33 16.14 11.39 26.72
N LEU A 34 15.10 11.97 27.31
CA LEU A 34 14.21 12.92 26.65
C LEU A 34 14.88 14.28 26.40
N ASN A 35 15.73 14.72 27.33
CA ASN A 35 16.46 15.99 27.25
C ASN A 35 17.79 15.86 26.51
N ARG A 36 18.36 14.65 26.39
CA ARG A 36 19.49 14.30 25.53
C ARG A 36 18.93 13.67 24.27
N GLY A 37 18.57 14.52 23.31
CA GLY A 37 18.93 14.15 21.93
C GLY A 37 20.43 13.79 21.93
N PRO A 38 20.89 12.82 21.11
CA PRO A 38 22.31 12.57 20.92
C PRO A 38 23.02 13.90 20.71
N THR A 39 24.24 14.03 21.21
CA THR A 39 25.08 15.24 21.29
C THR A 39 25.39 15.94 19.95
N TYR A 40 24.63 15.65 18.90
CA TYR A 40 24.68 16.26 17.57
C TYR A 40 23.30 16.51 16.90
N ILE A 41 22.14 16.16 17.50
CA ILE A 41 20.82 16.29 16.83
C ILE A 41 20.04 17.50 17.38
N PRO A 42 19.47 18.39 16.55
CA PRO A 42 18.72 19.56 17.03
C PRO A 42 17.39 19.18 17.69
N LEU A 43 16.89 20.08 18.54
CA LEU A 43 15.54 20.07 19.12
C LEU A 43 14.49 19.68 18.07
N CYS A 44 13.60 18.77 18.45
CA CYS A 44 12.39 18.43 17.70
C CYS A 44 11.61 19.69 17.32
N GLN A 45 11.70 20.08 16.04
CA GLN A 45 10.94 21.19 15.49
C GLN A 45 9.69 20.66 14.77
N ILE A 46 8.52 21.07 15.24
CA ILE A 46 7.29 21.03 14.45
C ILE A 46 7.28 22.27 13.55
N LYS A 47 7.18 22.11 12.22
CA LYS A 47 6.79 23.24 11.38
C LYS A 47 6.02 22.85 10.12
N ALA A 48 5.03 23.67 9.80
CA ALA A 48 4.38 23.77 8.50
C ALA A 48 4.93 25.02 7.79
N LEU A 49 5.16 24.94 6.47
CA LEU A 49 4.94 26.05 5.52
C LEU A 49 5.12 25.54 4.08
N ARG A 50 4.13 25.85 3.25
CA ARG A 50 4.21 25.81 1.78
C ARG A 50 5.03 27.03 1.34
N THR A 51 5.99 26.85 0.44
CA THR A 51 6.74 27.95 -0.18
C THR A 51 6.62 27.89 -1.70
N GLU A 52 6.66 29.07 -2.34
CA GLU A 52 6.58 29.31 -3.80
C GLU A 52 7.62 28.54 -4.64
N ILE A 53 8.66 28.02 -3.97
CA ILE A 53 9.74 27.24 -4.59
C ILE A 53 9.21 25.91 -5.15
N GLN A 54 8.24 25.27 -4.48
CA GLN A 54 7.66 24.02 -4.97
C GLN A 54 6.91 24.22 -6.29
N THR A 55 6.21 25.35 -6.43
CA THR A 55 5.47 25.69 -7.66
C THR A 55 6.43 25.93 -8.83
N LYS A 56 7.55 26.63 -8.58
CA LYS A 56 8.58 26.85 -9.60
C LYS A 56 9.25 25.54 -10.06
N ILE A 57 9.51 24.60 -9.15
CA ILE A 57 10.08 23.29 -9.50
C ILE A 57 9.08 22.44 -10.29
N GLU A 58 7.80 22.45 -9.89
CA GLU A 58 6.72 21.77 -10.63
C GLU A 58 6.55 22.36 -12.05
N ASP A 59 6.66 23.68 -12.20
CA ASP A 59 6.56 24.35 -13.50
C ASP A 59 7.79 24.10 -14.40
N GLN A 60 8.99 24.07 -13.82
CA GLN A 60 10.22 23.75 -14.55
C GLN A 60 10.25 22.28 -15.00
N PHE A 61 9.80 21.36 -14.14
CA PHE A 61 9.64 19.96 -14.48
C PHE A 61 8.61 19.79 -15.60
N ARG A 62 7.46 20.48 -15.53
CA ARG A 62 6.45 20.48 -16.60
C ARG A 62 7.00 21.01 -17.92
N TYR A 63 7.77 22.10 -17.89
CA TYR A 63 8.38 22.73 -19.07
C TYR A 63 9.43 21.83 -19.74
N LEU A 64 10.32 21.23 -18.96
CA LEU A 64 11.35 20.32 -19.46
C LEU A 64 10.73 19.03 -20.02
N PHE A 65 9.72 18.49 -19.33
CA PHE A 65 9.02 17.28 -19.74
C PHE A 65 8.21 17.47 -21.04
N SER A 66 7.64 18.67 -21.27
CA SER A 66 6.95 18.99 -22.53
C SER A 66 7.87 19.14 -23.74
N ASN A 67 9.14 19.52 -23.52
CA ASN A 67 10.11 19.73 -24.60
C ASN A 67 10.89 18.46 -24.99
N SER A 68 10.87 17.41 -24.16
CA SER A 68 11.57 16.15 -24.39
C SER A 68 10.70 15.04 -24.98
N THR A 69 9.41 15.30 -25.25
CA THR A 69 8.49 14.27 -25.79
C THR A 69 8.40 14.36 -27.33
N PRO A 70 8.66 13.29 -28.08
CA PRO A 70 8.49 13.24 -29.54
C PRO A 70 7.07 13.65 -29.99
N SER A 71 6.96 14.35 -31.11
CA SER A 71 5.69 14.90 -31.65
C SER A 71 4.59 13.85 -31.87
N ASP A 72 4.99 12.63 -32.21
CA ASP A 72 4.05 11.52 -32.46
C ASP A 72 3.36 11.04 -31.18
N LEU A 73 4.08 11.05 -30.05
CA LEU A 73 3.55 10.74 -28.72
C LEU A 73 2.60 11.84 -28.21
N GLN A 74 2.82 13.10 -28.58
CA GLN A 74 1.89 14.19 -28.24
C GLN A 74 0.55 14.05 -28.97
N GLN A 75 0.57 13.66 -30.25
CA GLN A 75 -0.67 13.42 -31.02
C GLN A 75 -1.45 12.20 -30.50
N GLN A 76 -0.76 11.09 -30.21
CA GLN A 76 -1.37 9.92 -29.60
C GLN A 76 -1.97 10.24 -28.22
N ARG A 77 -1.25 11.00 -27.39
CA ARG A 77 -1.75 11.50 -26.10
C ARG A 77 -3.00 12.37 -26.26
N ALA A 78 -3.03 13.31 -27.21
CA ALA A 78 -4.20 14.16 -27.43
C ALA A 78 -5.44 13.35 -27.88
N LEU A 79 -5.24 12.36 -28.75
CA LEU A 79 -6.30 11.44 -29.17
C LEU A 79 -6.81 10.59 -28.00
N TYR A 80 -5.90 10.07 -27.18
CA TYR A 80 -6.23 9.28 -26.01
C TYR A 80 -6.92 10.13 -24.93
N GLU A 81 -6.43 11.34 -24.64
CA GLU A 81 -7.09 12.29 -23.74
C GLU A 81 -8.51 12.61 -24.23
N LYS A 82 -8.74 12.72 -25.54
CA LYS A 82 -10.08 12.91 -26.11
C LYS A 82 -10.99 11.70 -25.88
N ASN A 83 -10.50 10.48 -26.12
CA ASN A 83 -11.23 9.23 -25.86
C ASN A 83 -11.50 9.01 -24.37
N LEU A 84 -10.53 9.35 -23.52
CA LEU A 84 -10.65 9.30 -22.07
C LEU A 84 -11.66 10.33 -21.58
N ILE A 85 -11.63 11.57 -22.08
CA ILE A 85 -12.64 12.60 -21.79
C ILE A 85 -14.03 12.10 -22.21
N GLN A 86 -14.15 11.38 -23.32
CA GLN A 86 -15.42 10.79 -23.75
C GLN A 86 -15.89 9.68 -22.81
N THR A 87 -14.99 8.82 -22.34
CA THR A 87 -15.27 7.78 -21.32
C THR A 87 -15.61 8.38 -19.95
N ILE A 88 -14.93 9.46 -19.56
CA ILE A 88 -15.21 10.24 -18.35
C ILE A 88 -16.59 10.88 -18.46
N ARG A 89 -16.93 11.49 -19.61
CA ARG A 89 -18.25 12.10 -19.85
C ARG A 89 -19.38 11.08 -19.84
N SER A 90 -19.16 9.86 -20.34
CA SER A 90 -20.17 8.79 -20.27
C SER A 90 -20.32 8.22 -18.85
N SER A 91 -19.27 8.32 -18.02
CA SER A 91 -19.23 7.77 -16.67
C SER A 91 -19.55 8.78 -15.55
N LEU A 92 -19.71 10.06 -15.87
CA LEU A 92 -19.92 11.14 -14.89
C LEU A 92 -21.17 11.95 -15.18
N LYS A 93 -21.86 12.37 -14.12
CA LYS A 93 -22.98 13.31 -14.22
C LYS A 93 -22.49 14.70 -13.81
N LYS A 94 -22.63 15.68 -14.71
CA LYS A 94 -22.40 17.10 -14.40
C LYS A 94 -23.49 17.57 -13.44
N ASN A 95 -23.11 18.10 -12.27
CA ASN A 95 -24.08 18.52 -11.25
C ASN A 95 -24.16 20.05 -11.13
N ASN A 96 -25.02 20.65 -11.95
CA ASN A 96 -25.23 22.10 -11.98
C ASN A 96 -25.90 22.65 -10.70
N LEU A 97 -26.63 21.81 -9.95
CA LEU A 97 -27.33 22.19 -8.71
C LEU A 97 -26.39 22.29 -7.50
N ILE A 98 -25.37 21.42 -7.45
CA ILE A 98 -24.36 21.43 -6.39
C ILE A 98 -23.42 22.64 -6.50
N LEU A 99 -23.12 23.12 -7.71
CA LEU A 99 -22.32 24.34 -7.94
C LEU A 99 -22.91 25.56 -7.22
N ARG A 100 -24.24 25.75 -7.26
CA ARG A 100 -24.92 26.84 -6.52
C ARG A 100 -24.83 26.67 -5.00
N ARG A 101 -25.01 25.45 -4.48
CA ARG A 101 -24.95 25.19 -3.02
C ARG A 101 -23.53 25.23 -2.44
N LEU A 102 -22.53 24.79 -3.20
CA LEU A 102 -21.13 24.85 -2.79
C LEU A 102 -20.52 26.22 -2.96
N SER A 103 -20.95 27.03 -3.93
CA SER A 103 -20.50 28.43 -4.02
C SER A 103 -20.84 29.21 -2.74
N MET A 104 -22.08 29.06 -2.23
CA MET A 104 -22.49 29.64 -0.94
C MET A 104 -21.72 29.05 0.25
N ALA A 105 -21.50 27.73 0.27
CA ALA A 105 -20.75 27.09 1.35
C ALA A 105 -19.25 27.42 1.33
N TYR A 106 -18.66 27.63 0.15
CA TYR A 106 -17.26 28.06 0.01
C TYR A 106 -17.10 29.48 0.55
N GLU A 107 -17.99 30.41 0.18
CA GLU A 107 -18.00 31.79 0.71
C GLU A 107 -18.11 31.82 2.25
N LEU A 108 -18.98 30.99 2.83
CA LEU A 108 -19.17 30.83 4.29
C LEU A 108 -18.00 30.15 5.01
N LEU A 109 -17.22 29.29 4.33
CA LEU A 109 -16.06 28.60 4.90
C LEU A 109 -14.76 29.38 4.73
N SER A 110 -14.69 30.29 3.75
CA SER A 110 -13.56 31.21 3.57
C SER A 110 -13.53 32.38 4.55
N SER A 111 -14.66 32.72 5.19
CA SER A 111 -14.77 33.84 6.14
C SER A 111 -14.37 33.51 7.58
N ASN A 112 -14.18 32.23 7.93
CA ASN A 112 -13.76 31.82 9.27
C ASN A 112 -12.26 31.47 9.30
N GLU A 113 -11.43 32.50 9.48
CA GLU A 113 -10.01 32.34 9.84
C GLU A 113 -9.90 31.81 11.29
N GLY A 114 -9.79 30.49 11.46
CA GLY A 114 -9.55 29.94 12.79
C GLY A 114 -9.51 28.42 12.97
N GLN A 115 -10.03 27.62 12.04
CA GLN A 115 -10.05 26.15 12.20
C GLN A 115 -9.21 25.38 11.18
N LYS A 116 -8.42 24.45 11.73
CA LYS A 116 -7.22 23.82 11.17
C LYS A 116 -7.41 22.83 10.00
N HIS A 117 -8.59 22.67 9.41
CA HIS A 117 -8.77 21.87 8.18
C HIS A 117 -9.87 22.44 7.29
N LYS A 118 -9.53 23.38 6.39
CA LYS A 118 -10.45 23.83 5.34
C LYS A 118 -10.89 22.62 4.50
N VAL A 119 -12.19 22.35 4.45
CA VAL A 119 -12.79 21.35 3.57
C VAL A 119 -12.37 21.66 2.13
N LYS A 120 -11.87 20.66 1.40
CA LYS A 120 -11.42 20.82 0.01
C LYS A 120 -12.34 20.05 -0.91
N VAL A 121 -12.73 20.66 -2.03
CA VAL A 121 -13.32 19.90 -3.14
C VAL A 121 -12.20 19.06 -3.76
N PRO A 122 -12.33 17.73 -3.83
CA PRO A 122 -11.34 16.87 -4.47
C PRO A 122 -11.12 17.25 -5.92
N SER A 123 -9.89 17.11 -6.41
CA SER A 123 -9.58 17.24 -7.84
C SER A 123 -9.19 15.89 -8.40
N ILE A 124 -9.56 15.65 -9.66
CA ILE A 124 -9.09 14.49 -10.42
C ILE A 124 -7.80 14.85 -11.16
N TYR A 125 -6.83 13.96 -11.08
CA TYR A 125 -5.55 13.99 -11.75
C TYR A 125 -5.41 12.71 -12.56
N PHE A 126 -4.61 12.75 -13.62
CA PHE A 126 -4.32 11.60 -14.44
C PHE A 126 -2.83 11.31 -14.36
N LEU A 127 -2.48 10.10 -13.95
CA LEU A 127 -1.10 9.62 -13.96
C LEU A 127 -0.92 8.66 -15.13
N PRO A 128 0.26 8.65 -15.80
CA PRO A 128 0.59 7.63 -16.77
C PRO A 128 0.41 6.23 -16.17
N ASP A 129 -0.37 5.41 -16.85
CA ASP A 129 -0.40 3.97 -16.60
C ASP A 129 0.77 3.36 -17.37
N VAL A 130 1.60 2.61 -16.66
CA VAL A 130 2.84 2.04 -17.18
C VAL A 130 2.69 0.56 -17.52
N SER A 131 1.46 0.02 -17.50
CA SER A 131 1.20 -1.42 -17.63
C SER A 131 1.07 -1.95 -19.07
N GLU A 132 0.91 -1.08 -20.07
CA GLU A 132 0.78 -1.46 -21.49
C GLU A 132 1.82 -0.73 -22.36
N GLU A 133 2.43 -1.45 -23.31
CA GLU A 133 3.37 -0.87 -24.29
C GLU A 133 2.61 -0.15 -25.40
N ASP A 134 3.21 0.92 -25.93
CA ASP A 134 2.73 1.70 -27.09
C ASP A 134 1.38 2.41 -26.94
N VAL A 135 0.70 2.26 -25.81
CA VAL A 135 -0.52 3.02 -25.47
C VAL A 135 -0.24 3.85 -24.22
N LEU A 136 -0.22 5.18 -24.37
CA LEU A 136 -0.14 6.09 -23.23
C LEU A 136 -1.48 6.09 -22.48
N SER A 137 -1.70 5.06 -21.67
CA SER A 137 -2.87 4.93 -20.83
C SER A 137 -2.75 5.83 -19.59
N LEU A 138 -3.89 6.25 -19.05
CA LEU A 138 -3.95 7.18 -17.91
C LEU A 138 -4.82 6.60 -16.82
N VAL A 139 -4.29 6.50 -15.61
CA VAL A 139 -5.06 6.16 -14.42
C VAL A 139 -5.59 7.44 -13.79
N SER A 140 -6.90 7.50 -13.55
CA SER A 140 -7.48 8.58 -12.77
C SER A 140 -7.17 8.44 -11.28
N PHE A 141 -6.70 9.51 -10.67
CA PHE A 141 -6.47 9.64 -9.24
C PHE A 141 -7.25 10.83 -8.69
N ILE A 142 -7.91 10.65 -7.55
CA ILE A 142 -8.66 11.75 -6.91
C ILE A 142 -8.06 12.07 -5.56
N THR A 143 -7.81 13.35 -5.26
CA THR A 143 -7.35 13.75 -3.92
C THR A 143 -8.53 13.85 -2.96
N SER A 144 -8.92 12.71 -2.37
CA SER A 144 -10.09 12.64 -1.48
C SER A 144 -9.82 13.11 -0.05
N LYS A 145 -8.55 13.27 0.35
CA LYS A 145 -8.17 13.72 1.70
C LYS A 145 -8.72 15.12 1.98
N TYR A 146 -9.43 15.27 3.10
CA TYR A 146 -10.15 16.49 3.50
C TYR A 146 -11.37 16.86 2.65
N SER A 147 -11.92 15.90 1.88
CA SER A 147 -13.23 16.07 1.25
C SER A 147 -14.36 16.09 2.28
N THR A 148 -15.53 16.58 1.88
CA THR A 148 -16.78 16.51 2.67
C THR A 148 -17.14 15.08 3.07
N THR A 149 -16.77 14.09 2.25
CA THR A 149 -17.06 12.66 2.46
C THR A 149 -15.92 11.90 3.13
N TRP A 150 -14.78 12.53 3.40
CA TRP A 150 -13.60 11.87 3.96
C TRP A 150 -13.89 11.22 5.33
N ASN A 151 -14.45 12.00 6.26
CA ASN A 151 -14.69 11.52 7.62
C ASN A 151 -15.73 10.39 7.67
N ILE A 152 -16.83 10.52 6.91
CA ILE A 152 -17.83 9.46 6.84
C ILE A 152 -17.27 8.21 6.14
N GLY A 153 -16.47 8.38 5.09
CA GLY A 153 -15.78 7.27 4.42
C GLY A 153 -14.85 6.51 5.37
N GLN A 154 -14.03 7.23 6.14
CA GLN A 154 -13.14 6.67 7.15
C GLN A 154 -13.92 5.97 8.28
N LEU A 155 -15.01 6.57 8.74
CA LEU A 155 -15.88 5.98 9.77
C LEU A 155 -16.46 4.64 9.31
N ILE A 156 -17.11 4.63 8.14
CA ILE A 156 -17.70 3.41 7.59
C ILE A 156 -16.61 2.36 7.36
N ASN A 157 -15.45 2.76 6.83
CA ASN A 157 -14.34 1.84 6.62
C ASN A 157 -13.82 1.23 7.92
N LYS A 158 -13.68 2.03 8.99
CA LYS A 158 -13.27 1.55 10.32
C LYS A 158 -14.24 0.51 10.89
N ILE A 159 -15.54 0.65 10.57
CA ILE A 159 -16.58 -0.27 11.02
C ILE A 159 -16.59 -1.55 10.18
N LEU A 160 -16.56 -1.42 8.85
CA LEU A 160 -16.69 -2.56 7.93
C LEU A 160 -15.40 -3.38 7.79
N ARG A 161 -14.24 -2.71 7.63
CA ARG A 161 -12.99 -3.37 7.22
C ARG A 161 -12.57 -4.53 8.13
N PRO A 162 -12.58 -4.41 9.48
CA PRO A 162 -12.19 -5.53 10.35
C PRO A 162 -13.11 -6.75 10.18
N PHE A 163 -14.42 -6.51 10.02
CA PHE A 163 -15.39 -7.56 9.80
C PHE A 163 -15.22 -8.22 8.42
N VAL A 164 -15.00 -7.42 7.38
CA VAL A 164 -14.74 -7.90 6.01
C VAL A 164 -13.46 -8.71 5.96
N ASP A 165 -12.34 -8.20 6.48
CA ASP A 165 -11.04 -8.88 6.51
C ASP A 165 -11.16 -10.25 7.19
N LYS A 166 -11.86 -10.32 8.32
CA LYS A 166 -12.09 -11.57 9.05
C LYS A 166 -12.91 -12.57 8.23
N THR A 167 -13.99 -12.11 7.60
CA THR A 167 -14.89 -12.96 6.82
C THR A 167 -14.22 -13.48 5.54
N LEU A 168 -13.44 -12.64 4.86
CA LEU A 168 -12.82 -12.97 3.57
C LEU A 168 -11.48 -13.72 3.71
N LYS A 169 -10.91 -13.85 4.91
CA LYS A 169 -9.58 -14.42 5.17
C LYS A 169 -9.32 -15.77 4.48
N SER A 170 -10.33 -16.63 4.39
CA SER A 170 -10.22 -17.97 3.78
C SER A 170 -10.26 -17.98 2.25
N THR A 171 -10.59 -16.84 1.62
CA THR A 171 -10.80 -16.71 0.16
C THR A 171 -9.90 -15.66 -0.48
N THR A 172 -9.01 -15.06 0.30
CA THR A 172 -8.11 -14.00 -0.13
C THR A 172 -6.66 -14.36 0.18
N TYR A 173 -5.76 -13.87 -0.66
CA TYR A 173 -4.33 -13.87 -0.37
C TYR A 173 -3.97 -12.57 0.35
N ARG A 174 -3.11 -12.68 1.37
CA ARG A 174 -2.59 -11.52 2.10
C ARG A 174 -1.64 -10.69 1.22
N ASP A 175 -0.82 -11.40 0.46
CA ASP A 175 0.26 -10.88 -0.38
C ASP A 175 0.77 -12.00 -1.31
N GLU A 176 1.77 -11.65 -2.11
CA GLU A 176 2.51 -12.52 -3.03
C GLU A 176 3.05 -13.79 -2.35
N MET A 177 3.45 -13.69 -1.08
CA MET A 177 4.07 -14.77 -0.34
C MET A 177 3.04 -15.78 0.16
N ASP A 178 1.94 -15.28 0.73
CA ASP A 178 0.81 -16.11 1.14
C ASP A 178 0.22 -16.90 -0.04
N PHE A 179 0.21 -16.30 -1.24
CA PHE A 179 -0.12 -17.01 -2.48
C PHE A 179 0.79 -18.23 -2.71
N ILE A 180 2.11 -18.03 -2.76
CA ILE A 180 3.07 -19.12 -3.02
C ILE A 180 3.04 -20.18 -1.92
N GLN A 181 2.94 -19.78 -0.65
CA GLN A 181 2.83 -20.73 0.46
C GLN A 181 1.58 -21.61 0.34
N LYS A 182 0.42 -21.01 0.04
CA LYS A 182 -0.83 -21.77 -0.18
C LYS A 182 -0.76 -22.67 -1.40
N LEU A 183 -0.10 -22.21 -2.47
CA LEU A 183 0.13 -23.02 -3.66
C LEU A 183 1.04 -24.22 -3.36
N ASN A 184 2.19 -24.02 -2.72
CA ASN A 184 3.07 -25.10 -2.28
C ASN A 184 2.35 -26.08 -1.34
N HIS A 185 1.54 -25.57 -0.40
CA HIS A 185 0.75 -26.40 0.48
C HIS A 185 -0.28 -27.26 -0.30
N TYR A 186 -0.98 -26.67 -1.26
CA TYR A 186 -1.88 -27.39 -2.16
C TYR A 186 -1.14 -28.53 -2.89
N VAL A 187 0.05 -28.26 -3.43
CA VAL A 187 0.85 -29.25 -4.17
C VAL A 187 1.38 -30.37 -3.26
N SER A 188 1.82 -30.03 -2.05
CA SER A 188 2.32 -31.01 -1.06
C SER A 188 1.25 -32.00 -0.58
N THR A 189 -0.03 -31.63 -0.72
CA THR A 189 -1.15 -32.50 -0.35
C THR A 189 -1.33 -33.57 -1.43
N LYS A 190 -1.18 -34.85 -1.06
CA LYS A 190 -1.19 -35.99 -2.01
C LYS A 190 -2.34 -35.91 -3.01
N ARG A 191 -2.02 -36.08 -4.30
CA ARG A 191 -2.94 -36.19 -5.46
C ARG A 191 -3.71 -34.92 -5.87
N ARG A 192 -3.26 -33.73 -5.44
CA ARG A 192 -3.88 -32.46 -5.85
C ARG A 192 -3.36 -31.93 -7.19
N LEU A 193 -2.05 -31.71 -7.31
CA LEU A 193 -1.45 -31.33 -8.59
C LEU A 193 -1.22 -32.58 -9.45
N GLN A 194 -2.01 -32.70 -10.51
CA GLN A 194 -1.97 -33.74 -11.53
C GLN A 194 -1.34 -33.18 -12.80
N SER A 195 -0.85 -34.02 -13.70
CA SER A 195 -0.33 -33.57 -15.00
C SER A 195 -1.37 -32.85 -15.86
N THR A 196 -2.65 -33.11 -15.61
CA THR A 196 -3.80 -32.47 -16.28
C THR A 196 -4.36 -31.28 -15.52
N THR A 197 -3.81 -30.90 -14.35
CA THR A 197 -4.29 -29.74 -13.60
C THR A 197 -4.09 -28.48 -14.42
N LEU A 198 -5.18 -27.74 -14.59
CA LEU A 198 -5.16 -26.41 -15.18
C LEU A 198 -5.09 -25.36 -14.08
N PHE A 199 -4.37 -24.28 -14.37
CA PHE A 199 -4.42 -23.05 -13.61
C PHE A 199 -5.33 -22.06 -14.33
N CYS A 200 -6.01 -21.24 -13.56
CA CYS A 200 -6.82 -20.14 -14.06
C CYS A 200 -6.45 -18.87 -13.29
N SER A 201 -6.04 -17.84 -14.01
CA SER A 201 -5.90 -16.49 -13.48
C SER A 201 -6.96 -15.58 -14.08
N ILE A 202 -7.55 -14.72 -13.26
CA ILE A 202 -8.58 -13.75 -13.66
C ILE A 202 -8.15 -12.37 -13.19
N LYS A 203 -8.10 -11.38 -14.09
CA LYS A 203 -7.81 -9.98 -13.79
C LYS A 203 -9.06 -9.11 -14.00
N ILE A 204 -9.52 -8.45 -12.95
CA ILE A 204 -10.73 -7.62 -12.95
C ILE A 204 -10.35 -6.18 -13.35
N THR A 205 -10.75 -5.81 -14.55
CA THR A 205 -10.37 -4.52 -15.19
C THR A 205 -11.09 -3.30 -14.63
N ASN A 206 -12.20 -3.47 -13.89
CA ASN A 206 -13.01 -2.36 -13.37
C ASN A 206 -13.21 -2.39 -11.85
N PHE A 207 -12.20 -2.82 -11.10
CA PHE A 207 -12.27 -3.02 -9.64
C PHE A 207 -12.81 -1.83 -8.83
N TYR A 208 -12.47 -0.59 -9.21
CA TYR A 208 -12.95 0.62 -8.52
C TYR A 208 -14.29 1.15 -9.04
N THR A 209 -14.81 0.59 -10.13
CA THR A 209 -16.00 1.04 -10.87
C THR A 209 -16.95 -0.11 -11.22
N LEU A 210 -17.01 -1.13 -10.34
CA LEU A 210 -17.76 -2.37 -10.53
C LEU A 210 -19.23 -2.13 -10.90
N ASP A 211 -19.95 -1.34 -10.08
CA ASP A 211 -21.40 -1.19 -10.24
C ASP A 211 -21.89 0.20 -9.78
N THR A 212 -23.19 0.42 -10.00
CA THR A 212 -23.95 1.56 -9.49
C THR A 212 -23.94 1.60 -7.97
N HIS A 213 -24.07 2.80 -7.41
CA HIS A 213 -24.07 2.99 -5.96
C HIS A 213 -25.16 2.18 -5.26
N GLN A 214 -26.36 2.10 -5.85
CA GLN A 214 -27.47 1.34 -5.29
C GLN A 214 -27.14 -0.16 -5.19
N ASN A 215 -26.65 -0.76 -6.28
CA ASN A 215 -26.27 -2.18 -6.28
C ASN A 215 -25.15 -2.48 -5.29
N VAL A 216 -24.17 -1.60 -5.13
CA VAL A 216 -23.11 -1.75 -4.12
C VAL A 216 -23.71 -1.70 -2.71
N ILE A 217 -24.58 -0.73 -2.42
CA ILE A 217 -25.26 -0.60 -1.11
C ILE A 217 -26.07 -1.86 -0.78
N ASP A 218 -26.82 -2.38 -1.76
CA ASP A 218 -27.64 -3.58 -1.56
C ASP A 218 -26.78 -4.83 -1.40
N THR A 219 -25.67 -4.93 -2.13
CA THR A 219 -24.70 -6.03 -1.96
C THR A 219 -24.04 -6.02 -0.58
N VAL A 220 -23.73 -4.83 -0.04
CA VAL A 220 -23.26 -4.68 1.34
C VAL A 220 -24.33 -5.11 2.33
N GLY A 221 -25.59 -4.70 2.11
CA GLY A 221 -26.72 -5.14 2.93
C GLY A 221 -26.85 -6.66 2.97
N TYR A 222 -26.89 -7.29 1.80
CA TYR A 222 -26.93 -8.75 1.65
C TYR A 222 -25.74 -9.44 2.34
N PHE A 223 -24.52 -8.94 2.12
CA PHE A 223 -23.32 -9.50 2.74
C PHE A 223 -23.38 -9.45 4.28
N LEU A 224 -23.83 -8.33 4.84
CA LEU A 224 -23.97 -8.18 6.28
C LEU A 224 -25.05 -9.09 6.85
N GLU A 225 -26.19 -9.23 6.18
CA GLU A 225 -27.27 -10.14 6.59
C GLU A 225 -26.82 -11.60 6.59
N ASP A 226 -26.11 -12.02 5.53
CA ASP A 226 -25.60 -13.37 5.33
C ASP A 226 -24.59 -13.81 6.42
N HIS A 227 -23.78 -12.88 6.95
CA HIS A 227 -22.70 -13.22 7.91
C HIS A 227 -22.95 -12.78 9.35
N LEU A 228 -23.79 -11.77 9.60
CA LEU A 228 -24.17 -11.38 10.97
C LEU A 228 -25.46 -12.09 11.42
N GLY A 229 -26.36 -12.39 10.48
CA GLY A 229 -27.73 -12.81 10.73
C GLY A 229 -28.71 -11.62 10.78
N HIS A 230 -29.96 -11.89 10.42
CA HIS A 230 -31.01 -10.87 10.35
C HIS A 230 -31.21 -10.11 11.67
N GLY A 231 -31.38 -8.79 11.58
CA GLY A 231 -31.64 -7.91 12.73
C GLY A 231 -30.43 -7.63 13.63
N LYS A 232 -29.26 -8.24 13.38
CA LYS A 232 -28.05 -7.97 14.18
C LYS A 232 -27.39 -6.64 13.80
N LYS A 233 -26.59 -6.13 14.74
CA LYS A 233 -25.86 -4.87 14.63
C LYS A 233 -24.36 -5.13 14.47
N LEU A 234 -23.70 -4.30 13.67
CA LEU A 234 -22.24 -4.25 13.57
C LEU A 234 -21.74 -3.01 14.30
N GLN A 235 -20.94 -3.20 15.35
CA GLN A 235 -20.45 -2.10 16.22
C GLN A 235 -21.59 -1.14 16.63
N GLN A 236 -22.72 -1.70 17.08
CA GLN A 236 -23.93 -0.98 17.50
C GLN A 236 -24.75 -0.30 16.38
N LEU A 237 -24.29 -0.31 15.14
CA LEU A 237 -25.06 0.19 13.99
C LEU A 237 -25.92 -0.91 13.38
N THR A 238 -27.17 -0.57 13.02
CA THR A 238 -28.01 -1.48 12.23
C THR A 238 -27.52 -1.51 10.78
N ILE A 239 -27.83 -2.60 10.07
CA ILE A 239 -27.54 -2.72 8.63
C ILE A 239 -28.17 -1.55 7.86
N MET A 240 -29.39 -1.15 8.22
CA MET A 240 -30.06 0.01 7.61
C MET A 240 -29.29 1.31 7.83
N THR A 241 -28.77 1.56 9.04
CA THR A 241 -27.94 2.73 9.30
C THR A 241 -26.68 2.72 8.44
N ILE A 242 -26.02 1.56 8.28
CA ILE A 242 -24.85 1.43 7.40
C ILE A 242 -25.21 1.73 5.95
N LYS A 243 -26.33 1.19 5.44
CA LYS A 243 -26.83 1.50 4.08
C LYS A 243 -27.09 3.00 3.89
N ASN A 244 -27.70 3.66 4.87
CA ASN A 244 -27.96 5.10 4.83
C ASN A 244 -26.67 5.94 4.84
N LEU A 245 -25.68 5.54 5.64
CA LEU A 245 -24.37 6.21 5.66
C LEU A 245 -23.64 6.03 4.32
N LEU A 246 -23.70 4.85 3.71
CA LEU A 246 -23.17 4.61 2.37
C LEU A 246 -23.88 5.44 1.30
N HIS A 247 -25.21 5.53 1.37
CA HIS A 247 -25.98 6.40 0.49
C HIS A 247 -25.53 7.86 0.62
N LEU A 248 -25.34 8.35 1.85
CA LEU A 248 -24.84 9.70 2.10
C LEU A 248 -23.41 9.90 1.56
N PHE A 249 -22.53 8.91 1.74
CA PHE A 249 -21.18 8.92 1.19
C PHE A 249 -21.20 9.03 -0.34
N PHE A 250 -21.95 8.16 -1.03
CA PHE A 250 -21.99 8.12 -2.48
C PHE A 250 -22.66 9.37 -3.08
N PHE A 251 -23.77 9.82 -2.49
CA PHE A 251 -24.50 11.00 -2.96
C PHE A 251 -23.66 12.27 -2.89
N ASN A 252 -22.82 12.41 -1.87
CA ASN A 252 -21.98 13.60 -1.67
C ASN A 252 -20.56 13.45 -2.23
N ASN A 253 -20.27 12.37 -2.96
CA ASN A 253 -18.95 12.12 -3.52
C ASN A 253 -18.73 12.94 -4.80
N ILE A 254 -18.34 14.19 -4.59
CA ILE A 254 -18.11 15.19 -5.63
C ILE A 254 -16.62 15.41 -5.87
N PHE A 255 -16.26 15.85 -7.07
CA PHE A 255 -14.92 16.33 -7.40
C PHE A 255 -14.95 17.37 -8.52
N CYS A 256 -13.88 18.14 -8.63
CA CYS A 256 -13.67 19.17 -9.63
C CYS A 256 -12.75 18.67 -10.76
N TYR A 257 -13.15 18.95 -12.00
CA TYR A 257 -12.32 18.78 -13.20
C TYR A 257 -12.60 19.92 -14.17
N LYS A 258 -11.55 20.61 -14.63
CA LYS A 258 -11.67 21.79 -15.52
C LYS A 258 -12.75 22.78 -15.05
N GLU A 259 -12.69 23.14 -13.76
CA GLU A 259 -13.59 24.10 -13.10
C GLU A 259 -15.08 23.68 -13.07
N GLN A 260 -15.37 22.42 -13.37
CA GLN A 260 -16.71 21.85 -13.31
C GLN A 260 -16.80 20.78 -12.23
N ILE A 261 -17.95 20.69 -11.56
CA ILE A 261 -18.21 19.71 -10.51
C ILE A 261 -18.92 18.48 -11.07
N TYR A 262 -18.36 17.32 -10.75
CA TYR A 262 -18.82 16.02 -11.17
C TYR A 262 -19.09 15.11 -9.97
N THR A 263 -19.97 14.14 -10.18
CA THR A 263 -20.18 12.99 -9.29
C THR A 263 -19.97 11.69 -10.06
N PHE A 264 -19.50 10.68 -9.36
CA PHE A 264 -19.45 9.31 -9.88
C PHE A 264 -20.85 8.79 -10.18
N THR A 265 -21.04 8.12 -11.32
CA THR A 265 -22.27 7.34 -11.58
C THR A 265 -22.13 5.88 -11.11
N LYS A 266 -20.90 5.38 -11.08
CA LYS A 266 -20.49 4.06 -10.61
C LYS A 266 -19.19 4.18 -9.82
N GLY A 267 -19.00 3.30 -8.85
CA GLY A 267 -17.76 3.27 -8.07
C GLY A 267 -17.52 4.50 -7.18
N SER A 268 -16.28 4.68 -6.75
CA SER A 268 -15.84 5.80 -5.89
C SER A 268 -14.32 6.05 -6.02
N PRO A 269 -13.77 7.15 -5.48
CA PRO A 269 -12.34 7.46 -5.56
C PRO A 269 -11.44 6.30 -5.12
N ASN A 270 -10.51 5.88 -5.98
CA ASN A 270 -9.51 4.85 -5.68
C ASN A 270 -8.61 5.19 -4.48
N THR A 271 -8.51 6.46 -4.10
CA THR A 271 -7.74 6.92 -2.94
C THR A 271 -8.50 6.83 -1.62
N MET A 272 -9.80 6.52 -1.64
CA MET A 272 -10.60 6.36 -0.44
C MET A 272 -10.49 4.92 0.07
N PRO A 273 -10.00 4.67 1.30
CA PRO A 273 -9.87 3.31 1.83
C PRO A 273 -11.18 2.52 1.83
N LEU A 274 -12.32 3.19 2.02
CA LEU A 274 -13.64 2.59 1.94
C LEU A 274 -13.90 1.94 0.57
N THR A 275 -13.39 2.51 -0.52
CA THR A 275 -13.65 2.00 -1.87
C THR A 275 -13.13 0.58 -2.04
N GLU A 276 -11.91 0.29 -1.58
CA GLU A 276 -11.35 -1.07 -1.61
C GLU A 276 -12.20 -2.04 -0.80
N THR A 277 -12.66 -1.63 0.39
CA THR A 277 -13.53 -2.45 1.26
C THR A 277 -14.85 -2.80 0.57
N LEU A 278 -15.47 -1.83 -0.10
CA LEU A 278 -16.72 -2.04 -0.84
C LEU A 278 -16.53 -2.95 -2.06
N SER A 279 -15.44 -2.76 -2.82
CA SER A 279 -15.09 -3.64 -3.93
C SER A 279 -14.82 -5.07 -3.47
N ASN A 280 -14.16 -5.25 -2.32
CA ASN A 280 -13.92 -6.57 -1.73
C ASN A 280 -15.22 -7.28 -1.35
N ILE A 281 -16.18 -6.58 -0.75
CA ILE A 281 -17.51 -7.14 -0.45
C ILE A 281 -18.23 -7.54 -1.73
N TYR A 282 -18.27 -6.65 -2.71
CA TYR A 282 -18.97 -6.89 -3.97
C TYR A 282 -18.40 -8.11 -4.71
N LEU A 283 -17.07 -8.18 -4.83
CA LEU A 283 -16.39 -9.29 -5.48
C LEU A 283 -16.51 -10.60 -4.71
N TYR A 284 -16.59 -10.56 -3.37
CA TYR A 284 -16.85 -11.76 -2.59
C TYR A 284 -18.21 -12.36 -2.93
N VAL A 285 -19.27 -11.54 -3.05
CA VAL A 285 -20.60 -12.01 -3.44
C VAL A 285 -20.60 -12.52 -4.89
N TRP A 286 -19.95 -11.79 -5.80
CA TRP A 286 -19.83 -12.18 -7.20
C TRP A 286 -19.07 -13.50 -7.39
N GLN A 287 -17.94 -13.69 -6.71
CA GLN A 287 -17.07 -14.87 -6.88
C GLN A 287 -17.65 -16.14 -6.22
N LYS A 288 -18.72 -16.07 -5.41
CA LYS A 288 -19.31 -17.22 -4.70
C LYS A 288 -19.53 -18.41 -5.63
N LYS A 289 -19.98 -18.18 -6.86
CA LYS A 289 -20.25 -19.25 -7.82
C LYS A 289 -18.99 -19.97 -8.29
N ILE A 290 -17.89 -19.24 -8.50
CA ILE A 290 -16.58 -19.81 -8.83
C ILE A 290 -16.06 -20.58 -7.60
N LEU A 291 -16.12 -19.93 -6.44
CA LEU A 291 -15.65 -20.49 -5.18
C LEU A 291 -16.33 -21.82 -4.84
N ASN A 292 -17.64 -21.93 -5.00
CA ASN A 292 -18.39 -23.15 -4.71
C ASN A 292 -17.92 -24.31 -5.60
N ARG A 293 -17.72 -24.08 -6.90
CA ARG A 293 -17.24 -25.12 -7.82
C ARG A 293 -15.80 -25.56 -7.55
N VAL A 294 -14.95 -24.62 -7.16
CA VAL A 294 -13.58 -24.93 -6.75
C VAL A 294 -13.60 -25.76 -5.46
N LYS A 295 -14.37 -25.33 -4.45
CA LYS A 295 -14.44 -26.01 -3.15
C LYS A 295 -15.00 -27.42 -3.25
N GLU A 296 -16.00 -27.65 -4.10
CA GLU A 296 -16.55 -29.00 -4.36
C GLU A 296 -15.47 -30.03 -4.74
N ASN A 297 -14.37 -29.59 -5.35
CA ASN A 297 -13.29 -30.45 -5.82
C ASN A 297 -12.02 -30.32 -4.97
N ASN A 298 -12.08 -29.64 -3.82
CA ASN A 298 -10.93 -29.34 -2.95
C ASN A 298 -9.78 -28.63 -3.68
N GLU A 299 -10.11 -27.81 -4.68
CA GLU A 299 -9.15 -27.03 -5.46
C GLU A 299 -8.65 -25.80 -4.68
N LEU A 300 -7.47 -25.30 -5.04
CA LEU A 300 -6.95 -24.05 -4.51
C LEU A 300 -7.74 -22.88 -5.10
N PHE A 301 -8.09 -21.91 -4.27
CA PHE A 301 -8.65 -20.64 -4.70
C PHE A 301 -8.14 -19.52 -3.79
N GLY A 302 -7.86 -18.37 -4.39
CA GLY A 302 -7.72 -17.13 -3.65
C GLY A 302 -7.77 -15.91 -4.55
N ARG A 303 -8.10 -14.78 -3.93
CA ARG A 303 -8.13 -13.46 -4.56
C ARG A 303 -7.15 -12.51 -3.88
N TYR A 304 -6.37 -11.78 -4.66
CA TYR A 304 -5.61 -10.62 -4.20
C TYR A 304 -6.13 -9.39 -4.93
N LYS A 305 -6.87 -8.53 -4.23
CA LYS A 305 -7.53 -7.35 -4.82
C LYS A 305 -8.32 -7.69 -6.08
N ASP A 306 -7.89 -7.21 -7.25
CA ASP A 306 -8.51 -7.36 -8.55
C ASP A 306 -8.07 -8.62 -9.30
N GLU A 307 -7.16 -9.42 -8.76
CA GLU A 307 -6.70 -10.67 -9.36
C GLU A 307 -7.21 -11.90 -8.58
N ILE A 308 -7.65 -12.93 -9.29
CA ILE A 308 -8.07 -14.23 -8.74
C ILE A 308 -7.21 -15.34 -9.35
N PHE A 309 -6.82 -16.30 -8.53
CA PHE A 309 -6.16 -17.53 -8.95
C PHE A 309 -6.91 -18.75 -8.41
N PHE A 310 -7.07 -19.77 -9.25
CA PHE A 310 -7.52 -21.07 -8.81
C PHE A 310 -7.02 -22.23 -9.68
N THR A 311 -7.02 -23.43 -9.10
CA THR A 311 -6.66 -24.68 -9.79
C THR A 311 -7.92 -25.41 -10.27
N TRP A 312 -7.78 -26.26 -11.28
CA TRP A 312 -8.91 -26.96 -11.88
C TRP A 312 -8.51 -28.34 -12.43
N ASN A 313 -8.95 -29.41 -11.76
CA ASN A 313 -8.82 -30.80 -12.25
C ASN A 313 -10.12 -31.38 -12.85
N LYS A 314 -11.25 -30.66 -12.76
CA LYS A 314 -12.58 -31.23 -13.06
C LYS A 314 -12.78 -31.57 -14.54
N SER A 315 -12.22 -30.76 -15.44
CA SER A 315 -12.47 -30.86 -16.87
C SER A 315 -11.39 -30.13 -17.68
N ASN A 316 -11.45 -30.27 -19.00
CA ASN A 316 -10.57 -29.56 -19.93
C ASN A 316 -10.81 -28.04 -19.96
N ALA A 317 -9.87 -27.32 -20.59
CA ALA A 317 -9.89 -25.86 -20.69
C ALA A 317 -11.18 -25.33 -21.33
N LEU A 318 -11.66 -25.96 -22.41
CA LEU A 318 -12.89 -25.54 -23.11
C LEU A 318 -14.13 -25.55 -22.20
N THR A 319 -14.23 -26.55 -21.33
CA THR A 319 -15.34 -26.64 -20.37
C THR A 319 -15.25 -25.54 -19.32
N LEU A 320 -14.05 -25.25 -18.82
CA LEU A 320 -13.80 -24.16 -17.88
C LEU A 320 -14.09 -22.79 -18.51
N GLU A 321 -13.66 -22.57 -19.75
CA GLU A 321 -13.97 -21.37 -20.52
C GLU A 321 -15.47 -21.19 -20.71
N THR A 322 -16.18 -22.27 -21.09
CA THR A 322 -17.64 -22.24 -21.23
C THR A 322 -18.32 -21.87 -19.92
N PHE A 323 -17.82 -22.36 -18.78
CA PHE A 323 -18.30 -21.93 -17.47
C PHE A 323 -18.07 -20.44 -17.23
N LEU A 324 -16.85 -19.94 -17.42
CA LEU A 324 -16.53 -18.53 -17.19
C LEU A 324 -17.34 -17.59 -18.11
N GLN A 325 -17.60 -18.00 -19.35
CA GLN A 325 -18.39 -17.21 -20.29
C GLN A 325 -19.88 -17.24 -19.95
N LYS A 326 -20.51 -18.43 -20.00
CA LYS A 326 -21.97 -18.56 -19.89
C LYS A 326 -22.52 -18.36 -18.50
N GLU A 327 -21.74 -18.72 -17.48
CA GLU A 327 -22.26 -18.77 -16.11
C GLU A 327 -21.75 -17.65 -15.21
N ILE A 328 -20.66 -16.99 -15.61
CA ILE A 328 -20.09 -15.84 -14.90
C ILE A 328 -20.25 -14.56 -15.72
N ARG A 329 -19.64 -14.46 -16.92
CA ARG A 329 -19.65 -13.21 -17.70
C ARG A 329 -21.06 -12.78 -18.12
N GLU A 330 -21.84 -13.69 -18.72
CA GLU A 330 -23.20 -13.38 -19.20
C GLU A 330 -24.16 -13.02 -18.05
N LYS A 331 -23.99 -13.62 -16.88
CA LYS A 331 -24.86 -13.39 -15.71
C LYS A 331 -24.47 -12.15 -14.90
N TYR A 332 -23.21 -11.76 -14.92
CA TYR A 332 -22.66 -10.67 -14.11
C TYR A 332 -21.95 -9.63 -14.97
N ILE A 333 -22.69 -9.01 -15.91
CA ILE A 333 -22.16 -8.07 -16.91
C ILE A 333 -21.44 -6.84 -16.33
N ASN A 334 -21.71 -6.50 -15.07
CA ASN A 334 -21.09 -5.37 -14.39
C ASN A 334 -19.62 -5.64 -14.03
N VAL A 335 -19.21 -6.90 -13.84
CA VAL A 335 -17.81 -7.25 -13.54
C VAL A 335 -17.09 -7.56 -14.83
N ARG A 336 -16.15 -6.69 -15.22
CA ARG A 336 -15.34 -6.85 -16.43
C ARG A 336 -14.01 -7.48 -16.06
N PHE A 337 -13.74 -8.65 -16.62
CA PHE A 337 -12.50 -9.36 -16.36
C PHE A 337 -11.91 -9.97 -17.63
N GLN A 338 -10.60 -10.15 -17.59
CA GLN A 338 -9.82 -10.98 -18.51
C GLN A 338 -9.37 -12.23 -17.74
N TYR A 339 -9.11 -13.33 -18.45
CA TYR A 339 -8.63 -14.55 -17.82
C TYR A 339 -7.63 -15.28 -18.71
N SER A 340 -6.75 -16.06 -18.08
CA SER A 340 -5.86 -17.02 -18.74
C SER A 340 -6.09 -18.40 -18.13
N ILE A 341 -6.16 -19.43 -18.97
CA ILE A 341 -6.32 -20.82 -18.56
C ILE A 341 -5.24 -21.64 -19.26
N GLY A 342 -4.53 -22.46 -18.50
CA GLY A 342 -3.52 -23.33 -19.07
C GLY A 342 -2.81 -24.16 -18.02
N THR A 343 -1.85 -24.98 -18.48
CA THR A 343 -0.86 -25.60 -17.58
C THR A 343 0.16 -24.57 -17.08
N ASN A 344 0.23 -23.41 -17.72
CA ASN A 344 0.93 -22.25 -17.21
C ASN A 344 0.03 -21.00 -17.23
N VAL A 345 0.18 -20.14 -16.24
CA VAL A 345 -0.48 -18.84 -16.14
C VAL A 345 0.39 -17.84 -15.38
N GLU A 346 0.02 -16.57 -15.48
CA GLU A 346 0.61 -15.47 -14.73
C GLU A 346 -0.33 -15.00 -13.62
N PHE A 347 0.22 -14.68 -12.46
CA PHE A 347 -0.52 -14.15 -11.31
C PHE A 347 0.41 -13.39 -10.36
N LEU A 348 0.09 -12.14 -10.00
CA LEU A 348 0.91 -11.31 -9.09
C LEU A 348 2.41 -11.22 -9.45
N ASN A 349 2.74 -11.13 -10.74
CA ASN A 349 4.13 -11.15 -11.24
C ASN A 349 4.87 -12.49 -11.00
N ALA A 350 4.14 -13.58 -10.75
CA ALA A 350 4.66 -14.93 -10.80
C ALA A 350 4.24 -15.61 -12.11
N TYR A 351 5.18 -16.27 -12.76
CA TYR A 351 4.90 -17.28 -13.76
C TYR A 351 4.76 -18.61 -13.05
N VAL A 352 3.64 -19.29 -13.25
CA VAL A 352 3.29 -20.54 -12.59
C VAL A 352 3.07 -21.59 -13.67
N GLU A 353 3.73 -22.74 -13.55
CA GLU A 353 3.67 -23.82 -14.54
C GLU A 353 3.54 -25.17 -13.86
N ASN A 354 2.68 -26.01 -14.43
CA ASN A 354 2.52 -27.41 -14.09
C ASN A 354 3.32 -28.25 -15.09
N ARG A 355 4.49 -28.74 -14.64
CA ARG A 355 5.36 -29.63 -15.40
C ARG A 355 5.06 -31.07 -15.04
N ASP A 356 4.03 -31.62 -15.67
CA ASP A 356 3.64 -33.03 -15.48
C ASP A 356 3.37 -33.41 -14.01
N GLY A 357 2.63 -32.55 -13.30
CA GLY A 357 2.32 -32.74 -11.87
C GLY A 357 3.38 -32.16 -10.92
N GLN A 358 4.43 -31.52 -11.45
CA GLN A 358 5.41 -30.78 -10.66
C GLN A 358 5.19 -29.27 -10.80
N LEU A 359 5.17 -28.57 -9.67
CA LEU A 359 5.05 -27.12 -9.67
C LEU A 359 6.39 -26.48 -10.02
N TYR A 360 6.37 -25.61 -11.02
CA TYR A 360 7.46 -24.72 -11.36
C TYR A 360 7.00 -23.27 -11.26
N THR A 361 7.82 -22.42 -10.65
CA THR A 361 7.53 -20.99 -10.52
C THR A 361 8.77 -20.14 -10.74
N ARG A 362 8.59 -18.95 -11.32
CA ARG A 362 9.63 -17.92 -11.44
C ARG A 362 9.02 -16.53 -11.44
N VAL A 363 9.85 -15.49 -11.31
CA VAL A 363 9.38 -14.12 -11.52
C VAL A 363 8.94 -13.96 -12.98
N PHE A 364 7.77 -13.35 -13.14
CA PHE A 364 7.24 -12.92 -14.42
C PHE A 364 7.43 -11.42 -14.57
N HIS A 365 8.13 -11.05 -15.64
CA HIS A 365 8.21 -9.66 -16.11
C HIS A 365 7.32 -9.55 -17.32
N GLN A 366 6.33 -8.67 -17.27
CA GLN A 366 5.47 -8.44 -18.42
C GLN A 366 6.34 -7.91 -19.57
N PRO A 367 6.35 -8.54 -20.75
CA PRO A 367 7.22 -8.12 -21.86
C PRO A 367 7.02 -6.65 -22.24
N THR A 368 5.78 -6.17 -22.08
CA THR A 368 5.34 -4.80 -22.35
C THR A 368 5.75 -3.78 -21.29
N THR A 369 6.22 -4.23 -20.13
CA THR A 369 6.86 -3.38 -19.12
C THR A 369 8.37 -3.38 -19.33
N ILE A 370 8.84 -2.93 -20.50
CA ILE A 370 10.27 -2.68 -20.73
C ILE A 370 10.83 -1.78 -19.62
N HIS A 371 11.73 -2.32 -18.80
CA HIS A 371 12.97 -1.74 -18.23
C HIS A 371 13.03 -0.29 -17.67
N ARG A 372 11.95 0.49 -17.62
CA ARG A 372 12.03 1.97 -17.47
C ARG A 372 11.54 2.54 -16.14
N TYR A 373 11.01 1.73 -15.23
CA TYR A 373 10.36 2.25 -14.02
C TYR A 373 10.84 1.64 -12.70
N THR A 374 12.14 1.33 -12.61
CA THR A 374 12.77 1.59 -11.32
C THR A 374 12.94 3.11 -11.28
N LEU A 375 12.37 3.82 -10.29
CA LEU A 375 12.57 5.28 -10.16
C LEU A 375 14.05 5.55 -10.39
N PRO A 376 14.41 6.33 -11.43
CA PRO A 376 15.80 6.57 -11.74
C PRO A 376 16.46 7.15 -10.49
N TYR A 377 17.75 6.90 -10.35
CA TYR A 377 18.48 7.51 -9.25
C TYR A 377 18.47 9.03 -9.45
N VAL A 378 17.65 9.73 -8.67
CA VAL A 378 17.55 11.19 -8.72
C VAL A 378 18.23 11.76 -7.48
N ILE A 379 19.27 12.56 -7.71
CA ILE A 379 19.98 13.29 -6.67
C ILE A 379 18.96 14.14 -5.89
N GLY A 380 18.94 14.01 -4.56
CA GLY A 380 18.01 14.71 -3.68
C GLY A 380 16.81 13.88 -3.18
N HIS A 381 16.56 12.70 -3.75
CA HIS A 381 15.57 11.75 -3.22
C HIS A 381 16.16 10.88 -2.09
N SER A 382 15.27 10.33 -1.24
CA SER A 382 15.67 9.50 -0.09
C SER A 382 16.38 8.23 -0.55
N LYS A 383 17.63 8.03 -0.11
CA LYS A 383 18.37 6.77 -0.31
C LYS A 383 17.63 5.56 0.27
N VAL A 384 16.79 5.77 1.30
CA VAL A 384 16.00 4.72 1.95
C VAL A 384 14.95 4.15 1.00
N SER A 385 14.25 5.02 0.26
CA SER A 385 13.20 4.61 -0.69
C SER A 385 13.77 3.80 -1.85
N HIS A 386 14.99 4.14 -2.28
CA HIS A 386 15.75 3.43 -3.30
C HIS A 386 16.28 2.06 -2.82
N SER A 387 16.75 1.99 -1.56
CA SER A 387 17.22 0.75 -0.92
C SER A 387 16.11 -0.28 -0.76
N ASP A 388 14.92 0.16 -0.36
CA ASP A 388 13.81 -0.74 -0.05
C ASP A 388 13.35 -1.53 -1.28
N TRP A 389 13.34 -0.91 -2.46
CA TRP A 389 12.85 -1.56 -3.68
C TRP A 389 13.74 -2.69 -4.17
N LEU A 390 15.06 -2.51 -4.19
CA LEU A 390 15.97 -3.58 -4.60
C LEU A 390 15.81 -4.77 -3.66
N ARG A 391 15.74 -4.49 -2.35
CA ARG A 391 15.48 -5.51 -1.34
C ARG A 391 14.15 -6.23 -1.59
N TYR A 392 13.05 -5.51 -1.82
CA TYR A 392 11.75 -6.14 -2.10
C TYR A 392 11.73 -6.96 -3.39
N ALA A 393 12.46 -6.52 -4.42
CA ALA A 393 12.60 -7.27 -5.66
C ALA A 393 13.39 -8.57 -5.47
N LEU A 394 14.49 -8.54 -4.71
CA LEU A 394 15.25 -9.75 -4.35
C LEU A 394 14.42 -10.70 -3.49
N ILE A 395 13.68 -10.17 -2.52
CA ILE A 395 12.72 -10.94 -1.72
C ILE A 395 11.73 -11.66 -2.63
N ARG A 396 11.12 -10.95 -3.58
CA ARG A 396 10.19 -11.54 -4.54
C ARG A 396 10.84 -12.63 -5.37
N ALA A 397 12.08 -12.42 -5.83
CA ALA A 397 12.84 -13.42 -6.57
C ALA A 397 13.00 -14.71 -5.75
N VAL A 398 13.37 -14.61 -4.47
CA VAL A 398 13.44 -15.77 -3.57
C VAL A 398 12.05 -16.42 -3.42
N CYS A 399 10.99 -15.64 -3.21
CA CYS A 399 9.63 -16.16 -3.08
C CYS A 399 9.14 -16.91 -4.31
N TYR A 400 9.52 -16.48 -5.52
CA TYR A 400 8.94 -16.98 -6.77
C TYR A 400 9.81 -18.01 -7.48
N CYS A 401 11.12 -17.85 -7.53
CA CYS A 401 11.99 -18.76 -8.29
C CYS A 401 12.13 -20.11 -7.57
N SER A 402 11.57 -21.18 -8.15
CA SER A 402 11.70 -22.55 -7.63
C SER A 402 13.10 -23.13 -7.85
N SER A 403 13.83 -22.67 -8.87
CA SER A 403 15.21 -23.10 -9.13
C SER A 403 16.22 -22.02 -8.75
N VAL A 404 17.42 -22.46 -8.34
CA VAL A 404 18.56 -21.56 -8.07
C VAL A 404 19.00 -20.80 -9.33
N GLU A 405 18.87 -21.43 -10.50
CA GLU A 405 19.23 -20.80 -11.77
C GLU A 405 18.27 -19.65 -12.11
N ASP A 406 16.97 -19.85 -11.96
CA ASP A 406 15.98 -18.77 -12.18
C ASP A 406 16.19 -17.61 -11.20
N PHE A 407 16.51 -17.91 -9.94
CA PHE A 407 16.85 -16.88 -8.96
C PHE A 407 18.11 -16.11 -9.35
N ARG A 408 19.14 -16.81 -9.84
CA ARG A 408 20.39 -16.20 -10.29
C ARG A 408 20.17 -15.28 -11.49
N GLN A 409 19.39 -15.74 -12.48
CA GLN A 409 19.04 -14.93 -13.65
C GLN A 409 18.24 -13.70 -13.25
N GLU A 410 17.26 -13.86 -12.35
CA GLU A 410 16.48 -12.74 -11.82
C GLU A 410 17.36 -11.74 -11.07
N ARG A 411 18.28 -12.22 -10.23
CA ARG A 411 19.23 -11.35 -9.52
C ARG A 411 20.09 -10.53 -10.49
N ILE A 412 20.65 -11.18 -11.51
CA ILE A 412 21.46 -10.51 -12.54
C ILE A 412 20.60 -9.48 -13.29
N TYR A 413 19.37 -9.84 -13.65
CA TYR A 413 18.42 -8.93 -14.27
C TYR A 413 18.16 -7.68 -13.40
N LEU A 414 17.95 -7.85 -12.09
CA LEU A 414 17.77 -6.74 -11.15
C LEU A 414 19.03 -5.87 -11.04
N GLU A 415 20.22 -6.48 -10.90
CA GLU A 415 21.49 -5.76 -10.85
C GLU A 415 21.68 -4.88 -12.11
N LEU A 416 21.51 -5.47 -13.30
CA LEU A 416 21.62 -4.76 -14.58
C LEU A 416 20.56 -3.66 -14.74
N THR A 417 19.33 -3.92 -14.29
CA THR A 417 18.24 -2.95 -14.36
C THR A 417 18.55 -1.74 -13.48
N TYR A 418 19.03 -1.93 -12.26
CA TYR A 418 19.41 -0.81 -11.38
C TYR A 418 20.60 -0.04 -11.94
N LEU A 419 21.64 -0.70 -12.43
CA LEU A 419 22.77 -0.02 -13.08
C LEU A 419 22.30 0.82 -14.28
N SER A 420 21.41 0.26 -15.11
CA SER A 420 20.83 0.96 -16.27
C SER A 420 19.97 2.18 -15.88
N ASN A 421 19.41 2.19 -14.67
CA ASN A 421 18.61 3.29 -14.12
C ASN A 421 19.47 4.33 -13.34
N GLY A 422 20.79 4.30 -13.49
CA GLY A 422 21.72 5.31 -12.98
C GLY A 422 22.22 5.08 -11.55
N TYR A 423 21.96 3.91 -10.97
CA TYR A 423 22.48 3.55 -9.64
C TYR A 423 23.96 3.18 -9.75
N SER A 424 24.77 3.55 -8.76
CA SER A 424 26.21 3.21 -8.77
C SER A 424 26.44 1.72 -8.51
N LEU A 425 27.52 1.17 -9.06
CA LEU A 425 27.92 -0.22 -8.79
C LEU A 425 28.09 -0.49 -7.29
N LEU A 426 28.72 0.43 -6.55
CA LEU A 426 28.89 0.34 -5.10
C LEU A 426 27.55 0.26 -4.36
N PHE A 427 26.54 1.01 -4.82
CA PHE A 427 25.19 0.93 -4.25
C PHE A 427 24.61 -0.47 -4.45
N VAL A 428 24.60 -0.97 -5.70
CA VAL A 428 24.02 -2.28 -6.02
C VAL A 428 24.74 -3.39 -5.25
N GLU A 429 26.08 -3.43 -5.31
CA GLU A 429 26.87 -4.47 -4.64
C GLU A 429 26.70 -4.47 -3.12
N SER A 430 26.67 -3.30 -2.49
CA SER A 430 26.49 -3.20 -1.04
C SER A 430 25.11 -3.72 -0.60
N HIS A 431 24.06 -3.48 -1.38
CA HIS A 431 22.70 -3.95 -1.06
C HIS A 431 22.53 -5.44 -1.33
N ILE A 432 23.13 -5.98 -2.41
CA ILE A 432 23.16 -7.42 -2.68
C ILE A 432 23.91 -8.15 -1.57
N ARG A 433 25.09 -7.65 -1.18
CA ARG A 433 25.86 -8.22 -0.08
C ARG A 433 25.06 -8.19 1.22
N HIS A 434 24.48 -7.04 1.56
CA HIS A 434 23.67 -6.89 2.76
C HIS A 434 22.48 -7.85 2.78
N PHE A 435 21.81 -8.06 1.64
CA PHE A 435 20.70 -9.01 1.53
C PHE A 435 21.13 -10.43 1.94
N PHE A 436 22.22 -10.96 1.40
CA PHE A 436 22.70 -12.30 1.76
C PHE A 436 23.26 -12.37 3.19
N GLU A 437 23.96 -11.33 3.65
CA GLU A 437 24.50 -11.26 5.02
C GLU A 437 23.39 -11.24 6.07
N TYR A 438 22.29 -10.52 5.81
CA TYR A 438 21.14 -10.44 6.69
C TYR A 438 20.52 -11.81 6.99
N PHE A 439 20.55 -12.73 6.02
CA PHE A 439 20.07 -14.10 6.19
C PHE A 439 21.17 -15.10 6.61
N HIS A 440 22.38 -14.62 6.93
CA HIS A 440 23.54 -15.46 7.23
C HIS A 440 23.91 -16.42 6.07
N MET A 441 23.67 -16.01 4.83
CA MET A 441 23.81 -16.83 3.62
C MET A 441 24.76 -16.17 2.60
N ALA A 442 25.89 -15.62 3.05
CA ALA A 442 26.85 -14.92 2.18
C ALA A 442 27.33 -15.78 0.99
N ASN A 443 27.49 -17.10 1.22
CA ASN A 443 27.93 -18.04 0.19
C ASN A 443 26.89 -18.27 -0.92
N MET A 444 25.61 -17.99 -0.67
CA MET A 444 24.53 -18.11 -1.66
C MET A 444 24.70 -17.14 -2.84
N ARG A 445 25.52 -16.11 -2.70
CA ARG A 445 25.84 -15.22 -3.81
C ARG A 445 26.50 -15.97 -4.98
N TYR A 446 27.28 -17.01 -4.70
CA TYR A 446 28.07 -17.76 -5.68
C TYR A 446 27.71 -19.24 -5.75
N SER A 447 26.83 -19.74 -4.86
CA SER A 447 26.39 -21.12 -4.88
C SER A 447 25.44 -21.40 -6.04
N ASN A 448 25.66 -22.54 -6.71
CA ASN A 448 24.76 -23.11 -7.71
C ASN A 448 24.05 -24.36 -7.17
N SER A 449 24.15 -24.62 -5.85
CA SER A 449 23.51 -25.77 -5.21
C SER A 449 22.02 -25.50 -5.04
N GLN A 450 21.19 -26.32 -5.70
CA GLN A 450 19.74 -26.27 -5.50
C GLN A 450 19.37 -26.55 -4.04
N THR A 451 20.06 -27.48 -3.37
CA THR A 451 19.81 -27.82 -1.97
C THR A 451 20.09 -26.65 -1.03
N ASP A 452 21.18 -25.91 -1.24
CA ASP A 452 21.49 -24.73 -0.42
C ASP A 452 20.44 -23.63 -0.63
N TYR A 453 20.00 -23.46 -1.89
CA TYR A 453 18.96 -22.52 -2.25
C TYR A 453 17.60 -22.89 -1.64
N ASP A 454 17.22 -24.17 -1.64
CA ASP A 454 15.99 -24.65 -1.02
C ASP A 454 15.99 -24.40 0.50
N ASN A 455 17.13 -24.64 1.16
CA ASN A 455 17.31 -24.31 2.58
C ASN A 455 17.18 -22.80 2.85
N PHE A 456 17.79 -21.98 2.00
CA PHE A 456 17.66 -20.52 2.07
C PHE A 456 16.20 -20.06 1.87
N ARG A 457 15.51 -20.59 0.87
CA ARG A 457 14.08 -20.33 0.65
C ARG A 457 13.25 -20.73 1.86
N GLN A 458 13.47 -21.91 2.43
CA GLN A 458 12.70 -22.38 3.57
C GLN A 458 12.91 -21.49 4.80
N TYR A 459 14.15 -21.07 5.06
CA TYR A 459 14.45 -20.09 6.12
C TYR A 459 13.67 -18.78 5.90
N TRP A 460 13.67 -18.28 4.65
CA TRP A 460 12.92 -17.09 4.28
C TRP A 460 11.40 -17.25 4.49
N PHE A 461 10.82 -18.38 4.08
CA PHE A 461 9.40 -18.69 4.33
C PHE A 461 9.08 -18.67 5.83
N ASN A 462 9.93 -19.25 6.67
CA ASN A 462 9.75 -19.26 8.12
C ASN A 462 9.84 -17.84 8.71
N PHE A 463 10.84 -17.05 8.29
CA PHE A 463 11.01 -15.67 8.72
C PHE A 463 9.77 -14.82 8.39
N MET A 464 9.24 -14.94 7.17
CA MET A 464 8.06 -14.17 6.76
C MET A 464 6.78 -14.59 7.49
N THR A 465 6.60 -15.88 7.75
CA THR A 465 5.50 -16.35 8.60
C THR A 465 5.55 -15.70 9.98
N MET A 466 6.74 -15.64 10.60
CA MET A 466 6.94 -14.96 11.88
C MET A 466 6.61 -13.45 11.78
N GLN A 467 7.02 -12.75 10.70
CA GLN A 467 6.66 -11.34 10.49
C GLN A 467 5.15 -11.12 10.38
N HIS A 468 4.43 -12.03 9.70
CA HIS A 468 2.97 -11.99 9.62
C HIS A 468 2.31 -12.19 10.99
N GLU A 469 2.80 -13.12 11.79
CA GLU A 469 2.32 -13.36 13.16
C GLU A 469 2.54 -12.14 14.06
N LEU A 470 3.73 -11.52 14.01
CA LEU A 470 4.02 -10.28 14.73
C LEU A 470 3.09 -9.14 14.30
N THR A 471 2.84 -9.00 13.00
CA THR A 471 1.94 -7.97 12.47
C THR A 471 0.50 -8.20 12.94
N ASP A 472 0.03 -9.45 12.93
CA ASP A 472 -1.30 -9.82 13.42
C ASP A 472 -1.43 -9.58 14.92
N GLU A 473 -0.36 -9.84 15.69
CA GLU A 473 -0.28 -9.54 17.11
C GLU A 473 -0.36 -8.03 17.37
N LEU A 474 0.41 -7.21 16.65
CA LEU A 474 0.38 -5.75 16.75
C LEU A 474 -0.99 -5.18 16.40
N LYS A 475 -1.66 -5.73 15.38
CA LYS A 475 -3.02 -5.32 14.99
C LYS A 475 -4.04 -5.60 16.10
N LYS A 476 -3.91 -6.74 16.82
CA LYS A 476 -4.77 -7.03 17.98
C LYS A 476 -4.59 -6.00 19.10
N PHE A 477 -3.35 -5.59 19.37
CA PHE A 477 -3.10 -4.53 20.36
C PHE A 477 -3.69 -3.19 19.89
N GLU A 478 -3.60 -2.85 18.61
CA GLU A 478 -4.21 -1.64 18.05
C GLU A 478 -5.74 -1.66 18.17
N ASP A 479 -6.38 -2.78 17.79
CA ASP A 479 -7.83 -2.96 17.86
C ASP A 479 -8.37 -2.86 19.30
N ASN A 480 -7.58 -3.30 20.28
CA ASN A 480 -7.92 -3.20 21.70
C ASN A 480 -7.56 -1.84 22.34
N ALA A 481 -7.05 -0.88 21.56
CA ALA A 481 -6.47 0.37 22.06
C ALA A 481 -5.33 0.18 23.08
N GLN A 482 -4.63 -0.95 22.99
CA GLN A 482 -3.52 -1.37 23.84
C GLN A 482 -2.14 -1.09 23.22
N LEU A 483 -2.08 -0.42 22.07
CA LEU A 483 -0.83 -0.08 21.37
C LEU A 483 -0.48 1.40 21.58
N ILE A 484 0.68 1.67 22.18
CA ILE A 484 1.24 3.02 22.30
C ILE A 484 2.24 3.20 21.18
N HIS A 485 1.91 4.08 20.22
CA HIS A 485 2.80 4.37 19.10
C HIS A 485 3.57 5.66 19.36
N LEU A 486 4.88 5.54 19.58
CA LEU A 486 5.79 6.66 19.71
C LEU A 486 6.59 6.84 18.44
N LYS A 487 6.70 8.10 18.00
CA LYS A 487 7.46 8.48 16.80
C LYS A 487 8.60 9.38 17.21
N TYR A 488 9.79 9.13 16.66
CA TYR A 488 10.94 10.01 16.84
C TYR A 488 11.57 10.38 15.50
N PHE A 489 12.11 11.59 15.42
CA PHE A 489 12.84 12.04 14.25
C PHE A 489 14.26 11.50 14.31
N TYR A 490 14.68 10.83 13.23
CA TYR A 490 16.01 10.26 13.12
C TYR A 490 16.75 10.94 11.97
N GLU A 491 17.82 11.67 12.31
CA GLU A 491 18.68 12.38 11.35
C GLU A 491 19.97 11.61 11.05
N PHE A 492 20.67 11.12 12.09
CA PHE A 492 21.87 10.28 11.96
C PHE A 492 22.18 9.55 13.29
N GLY A 493 23.03 8.50 13.25
CA GLY A 493 23.47 7.72 14.44
C GLY A 493 23.04 6.24 14.42
N PRO A 494 23.43 5.41 15.38
CA PRO A 494 23.09 3.98 15.37
C PRO A 494 21.63 3.76 15.81
N ARG A 495 20.69 3.76 14.84
CA ARG A 495 19.24 3.59 15.08
C ARG A 495 18.93 2.38 15.98
N CYS A 496 19.50 1.22 15.68
CA CYS A 496 19.26 0.01 16.45
C CYS A 496 19.67 0.15 17.92
N GLN A 497 20.75 0.88 18.21
CA GLN A 497 21.19 1.13 19.59
C GLN A 497 20.23 2.07 20.32
N PHE A 498 19.71 3.10 19.65
CA PHE A 498 18.69 3.96 20.22
C PHE A 498 17.40 3.19 20.51
N ASP A 499 16.91 2.41 19.54
CA ASP A 499 15.69 1.59 19.69
C ASP A 499 15.85 0.61 20.87
N GLN A 500 17.03 -0.01 21.02
CA GLN A 500 17.34 -0.90 22.13
C GLN A 500 17.36 -0.17 23.48
N GLN A 501 18.12 0.92 23.60
CA GLN A 501 18.22 1.69 24.85
C GLN A 501 16.87 2.27 25.26
N PHE A 502 16.08 2.74 24.29
CA PHE A 502 14.73 3.21 24.51
C PHE A 502 13.85 2.08 25.03
N SER A 503 13.87 0.91 24.38
CA SER A 503 13.09 -0.26 24.83
C SER A 503 13.47 -0.66 26.26
N GLU A 504 14.76 -0.74 26.57
CA GLU A 504 15.25 -1.08 27.91
C GLU A 504 14.77 -0.08 28.97
N LEU A 505 15.00 1.22 28.76
CA LEU A 505 14.65 2.29 29.71
C LEU A 505 13.15 2.44 29.96
N TRP A 506 12.35 2.25 28.92
CA TRP A 506 10.91 2.43 29.01
C TRP A 506 10.19 1.15 29.42
N SER A 507 10.73 -0.04 29.12
CA SER A 507 10.11 -1.32 29.50
C SER A 507 9.88 -1.45 31.01
N GLU A 508 10.82 -0.97 31.83
CA GLU A 508 10.72 -1.00 33.29
C GLU A 508 9.65 -0.02 33.82
N TYR A 509 9.54 1.15 33.19
CA TYR A 509 8.50 2.14 33.50
C TYR A 509 7.11 1.62 33.15
N PHE A 510 6.93 1.08 31.95
CA PHE A 510 5.64 0.53 31.53
C PHE A 510 5.20 -0.67 32.40
N LYS A 511 6.15 -1.49 32.87
CA LYS A 511 5.89 -2.59 33.80
C LYS A 511 5.50 -2.11 35.21
N SER A 512 6.08 -1.03 35.69
CA SER A 512 5.85 -0.52 37.06
C SER A 512 4.70 0.50 37.15
N HIS A 513 4.29 1.11 36.03
CA HIS A 513 3.30 2.19 36.05
C HIS A 513 1.86 1.66 36.30
N PRO A 514 1.13 2.18 37.31
CA PRO A 514 -0.09 1.55 37.84
C PRO A 514 -1.28 1.47 36.86
N ILE A 515 -1.28 2.29 35.81
CA ILE A 515 -2.29 2.27 34.73
C ILE A 515 -1.81 1.42 33.55
N LEU A 516 -0.54 1.54 33.18
CA LEU A 516 -0.02 0.96 31.92
C LEU A 516 0.33 -0.52 32.08
N SER A 517 0.65 -0.94 33.31
CA SER A 517 0.95 -2.34 33.65
C SER A 517 -0.30 -3.22 33.70
N LYS A 518 -1.46 -2.65 34.06
CA LYS A 518 -2.73 -3.39 34.18
C LYS A 518 -3.32 -3.78 32.82
N ASP A 519 -3.15 -2.93 31.81
CA ASP A 519 -3.80 -3.08 30.51
C ASP A 519 -2.96 -3.83 29.46
N LYS A 520 -1.82 -4.45 29.85
CA LYS A 520 -0.89 -5.15 28.93
C LYS A 520 -0.55 -4.30 27.69
N MET A 521 -0.27 -3.01 27.89
CA MET A 521 0.03 -2.08 26.79
C MET A 521 1.33 -2.50 26.06
N LYS A 522 1.33 -2.52 24.73
CA LYS A 522 2.52 -2.74 23.90
C LYS A 522 3.04 -1.42 23.37
N LEU A 523 4.35 -1.20 23.47
CA LEU A 523 5.00 0.00 22.97
C LEU A 523 5.59 -0.27 21.58
N LEU A 524 5.22 0.55 20.61
CA LEU A 524 5.79 0.55 19.27
C LEU A 524 6.52 1.87 19.03
N LEU A 525 7.82 1.78 18.79
CA LEU A 525 8.66 2.92 18.44
C LEU A 525 8.89 2.94 16.92
N THR A 526 8.62 4.06 16.26
CA THR A 526 8.93 4.23 14.83
C THR A 526 9.69 5.52 14.54
N THR A 527 10.52 5.48 13.51
CA THR A 527 11.32 6.62 13.05
C THR A 527 10.59 7.41 11.97
N GLN A 528 10.73 8.72 11.99
CA GLN A 528 10.48 9.60 10.85
C GLN A 528 11.80 10.22 10.38
N HIS A 529 12.13 10.06 9.10
CA HIS A 529 13.32 10.68 8.51
C HIS A 529 13.05 12.15 8.20
N CYS A 530 13.90 13.05 8.72
CA CYS A 530 13.91 14.45 8.30
C CYS A 530 14.70 14.57 6.99
N TYR A 531 14.04 15.02 5.93
CA TYR A 531 14.67 15.29 4.63
C TYR A 531 15.53 16.57 4.61
N THR A 532 15.71 17.22 5.74
CA THR A 532 16.10 18.65 5.85
C THR A 532 17.57 18.92 5.57
N LEU A 533 18.50 18.05 5.96
CA LEU A 533 19.92 18.40 5.84
C LEU A 533 20.44 18.36 4.39
N ASN A 534 20.05 17.34 3.59
CA ASN A 534 20.44 17.27 2.18
C ASN A 534 19.69 18.29 1.31
N SER A 535 18.47 18.69 1.69
CA SER A 535 17.74 19.76 1.00
C SER A 535 18.28 21.15 1.33
N LEU A 536 18.83 21.35 2.52
CA LEU A 536 19.59 22.56 2.87
C LEU A 536 20.95 22.63 2.15
N LEU A 537 21.71 21.53 2.12
CA LEU A 537 23.03 21.49 1.46
C LEU A 537 22.94 21.52 -0.08
N GLY A 538 21.81 21.11 -0.67
CA GLY A 538 21.53 21.26 -2.09
C GLY A 538 21.17 22.69 -2.52
N MET A 539 20.90 23.59 -1.57
CA MET A 539 20.63 25.01 -1.83
C MET A 539 21.90 25.89 -1.78
N GLU A 540 23.05 25.32 -1.44
CA GLU A 540 24.35 26.02 -1.40
C GLU A 540 25.27 25.74 -2.62
N LYS A 541 24.71 25.32 -3.76
CA LYS A 541 25.48 25.23 -5.02
C LYS A 541 24.84 25.99 -6.17
#